data_AF-A0A6G0UG24-F1
#
_entry.id   AF-A0A6G0UG24-F1
#
_cell.length_a   1.000
_cell.length_b   1.000
_cell.length_c   1.000
_cell.angle_alpha   90.00
_cell.angle_beta   90.00
_cell.angle_gamma   90.00
#
_symmetry.space_group_name_H-M   'P 1'
#
loop_
_entity.id
_entity.type
_entity.pdbx_description
1 polymer ?
#
loop_
_entity_poly.entity_id
_entity_poly.type
_entity_poly.pdbx_seq_one_letter_code
_entity_poly.pdbx_strand_id
1 'polypeptide(L)'
;MVSVRGATWGVVLIELVLSTALLIASIAVASAQAQSVSLEGEQQYPSASVLVTCLLSFCLMTSSIFSMFGLSSHKPGFLLSHIFFSIVVSIFHGILTARWLVEWTQIGIIDGDWLISLSGAVLFQACLLTAVYLEIRCYRFMT
;
A
#
# COMPACT_ATOMS: atom_id res chain seq x y z
N MET A 1 -17.40 23.47 -1.74
CA MET A 1 -17.74 22.04 -1.96
C MET A 1 -16.59 21.41 -2.71
N VAL A 2 -15.92 20.40 -2.15
CA VAL A 2 -14.84 19.67 -2.86
C VAL A 2 -15.52 18.78 -3.90
N SER A 3 -15.13 18.90 -5.18
CA SER A 3 -15.64 18.03 -6.23
C SER A 3 -15.13 16.59 -6.01
N VAL A 4 -15.92 15.58 -6.38
CA VAL A 4 -15.52 14.16 -6.27
C VAL A 4 -14.16 13.93 -6.94
N ARG A 5 -13.93 14.56 -8.09
CA ARG A 5 -12.66 14.55 -8.81
C ARG A 5 -11.51 15.16 -8.00
N GLY A 6 -11.72 16.29 -7.34
CA GLY A 6 -10.71 16.92 -6.48
C GLY A 6 -10.39 16.08 -5.24
N ALA A 7 -11.40 15.47 -4.62
CA ALA A 7 -11.20 14.54 -3.51
C ALA A 7 -10.42 13.29 -3.95
N THR A 8 -10.78 12.72 -5.10
CA THR A 8 -10.07 11.57 -5.69
C THR A 8 -8.60 11.91 -5.96
N TRP A 9 -8.34 13.07 -6.54
CA TRP A 9 -6.97 13.52 -6.81
C TRP A 9 -6.13 13.66 -5.54
N GLY A 10 -6.71 14.22 -4.46
CA GLY A 10 -6.04 14.33 -3.17
C GLY A 10 -5.71 12.98 -2.53
N VAL A 11 -6.64 12.03 -2.57
CA VAL A 11 -6.42 10.69 -2.01
C VAL A 11 -5.36 9.91 -2.81
N VAL A 12 -5.43 9.94 -4.14
CA VAL A 12 -4.42 9.30 -5.01
C VAL A 12 -3.02 9.90 -4.76
N LEU A 13 -2.93 11.21 -4.49
CA LEU A 13 -1.64 11.84 -4.15
C LEU A 13 -1.10 11.33 -2.80
N ILE A 14 -1.97 11.14 -1.80
CA ILE A 14 -1.56 10.56 -0.50
C ILE A 14 -1.05 9.13 -0.72
N GLU A 15 -1.74 8.31 -1.52
CA GLU A 15 -1.28 6.96 -1.84
C GLU A 15 0.02 6.93 -2.64
N LEU A 16 0.24 7.91 -3.52
CA LEU A 16 1.52 8.04 -4.22
C LEU A 16 2.68 8.26 -3.23
N VAL A 17 2.49 9.11 -2.23
CA VAL A 17 3.49 9.34 -1.17
C VAL A 17 3.71 8.08 -0.34
N LEU A 18 2.62 7.42 0.09
CA LEU A 18 2.69 6.22 0.92
C LEU A 18 3.33 5.04 0.17
N SER A 19 2.97 4.81 -1.10
CA SER A 19 3.56 3.77 -1.94
C SER A 19 5.05 4.01 -2.21
N THR A 20 5.46 5.27 -2.38
CA THR A 20 6.87 5.63 -2.51
C THR A 20 7.64 5.36 -1.22
N ALA A 21 7.09 5.76 -0.06
CA ALA A 21 7.71 5.49 1.24
C ALA A 21 7.82 3.98 1.50
N LEU A 22 6.77 3.21 1.18
CA LEU A 22 6.74 1.76 1.34
C LEU A 22 7.75 1.06 0.41
N LEU A 23 7.89 1.53 -0.83
CA LEU A 23 8.89 1.02 -1.76
C LEU A 23 10.30 1.20 -1.19
N ILE A 24 10.66 2.40 -0.76
CA ILE A 24 11.98 2.68 -0.19
C ILE A 24 12.22 1.84 1.07
N ALA A 25 11.23 1.77 1.97
CA ALA A 25 11.33 0.96 3.18
C ALA A 25 11.52 -0.53 2.87
N SER A 26 10.76 -1.08 1.91
CA SER A 26 10.87 -2.49 1.51
C SER A 26 12.22 -2.82 0.86
N ILE A 27 12.78 -1.91 0.04
CA ILE A 27 14.12 -2.06 -0.54
C ILE A 27 15.19 -2.03 0.55
N ALA A 28 15.05 -1.15 1.54
CA ALA A 28 15.97 -1.07 2.67
C ALA A 28 15.95 -2.38 3.49
N VAL A 29 14.76 -2.92 3.78
CA VAL A 29 14.61 -4.21 4.47
C VAL A 29 15.19 -5.36 3.63
N ALA A 30 14.90 -5.40 2.33
CA ALA A 30 15.45 -6.43 1.44
C ALA A 30 16.98 -6.39 1.40
N SER A 31 17.55 -5.17 1.37
CA SER A 31 18.99 -4.96 1.36
C SER A 31 19.63 -5.35 2.69
N ALA A 32 19.00 -5.02 3.82
CA ALA A 32 19.43 -5.46 5.14
C ALA A 32 19.41 -6.99 5.27
N GLN A 33 18.35 -7.65 4.78
CA GLN A 33 18.27 -9.11 4.73
C GLN A 33 19.38 -9.70 3.87
N ALA A 34 19.59 -9.20 2.66
CA ALA A 34 20.63 -9.69 1.75
C ALA A 34 22.07 -9.50 2.28
N GLN A 35 22.31 -8.50 3.14
CA GLN A 35 23.61 -8.25 3.77
C GLN A 35 23.78 -8.92 5.13
N SER A 36 22.72 -9.52 5.67
CA SER A 36 22.75 -10.17 6.98
C SER A 36 23.15 -11.64 6.89
N VAL A 37 23.80 -12.12 7.97
CA VAL A 37 24.17 -13.52 8.14
C VAL A 37 23.34 -14.09 9.28
N SER A 38 22.79 -15.27 9.09
CA SER A 38 22.04 -15.99 10.12
C SER A 38 22.95 -16.42 11.28
N LEU A 39 22.36 -16.80 12.42
CA LEU A 39 23.08 -17.36 13.56
C LEU A 39 23.85 -18.64 13.21
N GLU A 40 23.44 -19.32 12.13
CA GLU A 40 24.07 -20.54 11.62
C GLU A 40 25.20 -20.26 10.61
N GLY A 41 25.49 -18.98 10.32
CA GLY A 41 26.55 -18.57 9.39
C GLY A 41 26.11 -18.50 7.92
N GLU A 42 24.87 -18.87 7.60
CA GLU A 42 24.33 -18.83 6.25
C GLU A 42 23.86 -17.41 5.87
N GLN A 43 24.09 -17.03 4.61
CA GLN A 43 23.61 -15.75 4.06
C GLN A 43 22.09 -15.73 4.05
N GLN A 44 21.48 -14.66 4.57
CA GLN A 44 20.03 -14.50 4.50
C GLN A 44 19.60 -13.99 3.12
N TYR A 45 18.49 -14.54 2.63
CA TYR A 45 17.84 -14.06 1.42
C TYR A 45 16.62 -13.21 1.79
N PRO A 46 16.29 -12.18 0.98
CA PRO A 46 15.08 -11.40 1.19
C PRO A 46 13.84 -12.29 1.21
N SER A 47 13.01 -12.10 2.23
CA SER A 47 11.77 -12.86 2.34
C SER A 47 10.82 -12.57 1.16
N ALA A 48 10.05 -13.58 0.74
CA ALA A 48 9.11 -13.44 -0.37
C ALA A 48 8.08 -12.32 -0.13
N SER A 49 7.64 -12.13 1.12
CA SER A 49 6.71 -11.04 1.49
C SER A 49 7.31 -9.65 1.25
N VAL A 50 8.59 -9.45 1.55
CA VAL A 50 9.29 -8.18 1.30
C VAL A 50 9.43 -7.93 -0.20
N LEU A 51 9.80 -8.95 -0.98
CA LEU A 51 9.90 -8.83 -2.44
C LEU A 51 8.55 -8.50 -3.09
N VAL A 52 7.48 -9.17 -2.67
CA VAL A 52 6.11 -8.90 -3.14
C VAL A 52 5.67 -7.48 -2.72
N THR A 53 6.02 -7.04 -1.51
CA THR A 53 5.73 -5.68 -1.05
C THR A 53 6.42 -4.63 -1.92
N CYS A 54 7.69 -4.86 -2.28
CA CYS A 54 8.44 -3.99 -3.20
C CYS A 54 7.76 -3.90 -4.57
N LEU A 55 7.40 -5.05 -5.15
CA LEU A 55 6.74 -5.11 -6.46
C LEU A 55 5.38 -4.40 -6.43
N LEU A 56 4.54 -4.71 -5.44
CA LEU A 56 3.22 -4.11 -5.29
C LEU A 56 3.28 -2.61 -5.03
N SER A 57 4.25 -2.14 -4.24
CA SER A 57 4.46 -0.71 -3.98
C SER A 57 4.85 0.04 -5.26
N PHE A 58 5.71 -0.56 -6.09
CA PHE A 58 6.07 0.00 -7.39
C PHE A 58 4.89 0.03 -8.37
N CYS A 59 4.11 -1.05 -8.44
CA CYS A 59 2.89 -1.09 -9.25
C CYS A 59 1.86 -0.06 -8.79
N LEU A 60 1.66 0.09 -7.47
CA LEU A 60 0.74 1.07 -6.93
C LEU A 60 1.21 2.49 -7.28
N MET A 61 2.48 2.83 -7.03
CA MET A 61 3.08 4.12 -7.38
C MET A 61 2.87 4.48 -8.86
N THR A 62 3.21 3.57 -9.77
CA THR A 62 3.05 3.80 -11.21
C THR A 62 1.58 3.95 -11.62
N SER A 63 0.69 3.14 -11.04
CA SER A 63 -0.75 3.25 -11.28
C SER A 63 -1.35 4.55 -10.70
N SER A 64 -0.85 5.07 -9.58
CA SER A 64 -1.30 6.34 -9.01
C SER A 64 -0.95 7.50 -9.94
N ILE A 65 0.26 7.49 -10.52
CA ILE A 65 0.67 8.46 -11.55
C ILE A 65 -0.27 8.40 -12.76
N PHE A 66 -0.60 7.20 -13.25
CA PHE A 66 -1.56 7.05 -14.34
C PHE A 66 -2.96 7.54 -13.97
N SER A 67 -3.45 7.25 -12.76
CA SER A 67 -4.74 7.75 -12.28
C SER A 67 -4.76 9.28 -12.22
N MET A 68 -3.70 9.94 -11.74
CA MET A 68 -3.57 11.40 -11.76
C MET A 68 -3.63 11.99 -13.18
N PHE A 69 -3.00 11.34 -14.18
CA PHE A 69 -3.14 11.72 -15.58
C PHE A 69 -4.56 11.49 -16.10
N GLY A 70 -5.18 10.37 -15.76
CA GLY A 70 -6.58 10.06 -16.10
C GLY A 70 -7.56 11.11 -15.57
N LEU A 71 -7.40 11.47 -14.30
CA LEU A 71 -8.15 12.53 -13.66
C LEU A 71 -7.89 13.88 -14.32
N SER A 72 -6.67 14.18 -14.77
CA SER A 72 -6.34 15.47 -15.41
C SER A 72 -6.90 15.56 -16.84
N SER A 73 -6.74 14.51 -17.64
CA SER A 73 -7.16 14.45 -19.05
C SER A 73 -8.60 13.98 -19.26
N HIS A 74 -9.37 13.80 -18.18
CA HIS A 74 -10.76 13.33 -18.21
C HIS A 74 -10.94 11.97 -18.91
N LYS A 75 -9.95 11.08 -18.78
CA LYS A 75 -9.93 9.76 -19.42
C LYS A 75 -10.14 8.66 -18.37
N PRO A 76 -11.38 8.14 -18.20
CA PRO A 76 -11.71 7.22 -17.11
C PRO A 76 -10.93 5.89 -17.16
N GLY A 77 -10.50 5.45 -18.35
CA GLY A 77 -9.74 4.21 -18.52
C GLY A 77 -8.45 4.12 -17.70
N PHE A 78 -7.80 5.25 -17.40
CA PHE A 78 -6.57 5.27 -16.60
C PHE A 78 -6.82 5.02 -15.10
N LEU A 79 -8.04 5.27 -14.59
CA LEU A 79 -8.38 5.00 -13.19
C LEU A 79 -8.49 3.49 -12.93
N LEU A 80 -8.84 2.70 -13.94
CA LEU A 80 -9.03 1.25 -13.78
C LEU A 80 -7.76 0.54 -13.32
N SER A 81 -6.59 0.96 -13.82
CA SER A 81 -5.32 0.37 -13.41
C SER A 81 -5.08 0.58 -11.91
N HIS A 82 -5.37 1.77 -11.40
CA HIS A 82 -5.14 2.09 -10.00
C HIS A 82 -6.19 1.41 -9.10
N ILE A 83 -7.47 1.43 -9.48
CA ILE A 83 -8.52 0.66 -8.78
C ILE A 83 -8.11 -0.82 -8.65
N PHE A 84 -7.61 -1.43 -9.72
CA PHE A 84 -7.16 -2.82 -9.69
C PHE A 84 -6.02 -3.04 -8.70
N PHE A 85 -4.94 -2.25 -8.78
CA PHE A 85 -3.80 -2.41 -7.87
C PHE A 85 -4.13 -2.06 -6.43
N SER A 86 -4.95 -1.03 -6.17
CA SER A 86 -5.39 -0.68 -4.81
C SER A 86 -6.20 -1.81 -4.17
N ILE A 87 -7.05 -2.52 -4.93
CA ILE A 87 -7.76 -3.71 -4.43
C ILE A 87 -6.77 -4.84 -4.10
N VAL A 88 -5.82 -5.13 -5.00
CA VAL A 88 -4.83 -6.19 -4.78
C VAL A 88 -3.97 -5.89 -3.56
N VAL A 89 -3.49 -4.66 -3.41
CA VAL A 89 -2.71 -4.22 -2.25
C VAL A 89 -3.54 -4.25 -0.98
N SER A 90 -4.82 -3.84 -1.03
CA SER A 90 -5.73 -3.89 0.11
C SER A 90 -5.95 -5.31 0.63
N ILE A 91 -6.10 -6.30 -0.26
CA ILE A 91 -6.22 -7.72 0.11
C ILE A 91 -4.90 -8.22 0.69
N PHE A 92 -3.78 -7.97 0.02
CA PHE A 92 -2.46 -8.41 0.46
C PHE A 92 -2.10 -7.85 1.84
N HIS A 93 -2.28 -6.55 2.03
CA HIS A 93 -2.06 -5.87 3.30
C HIS A 93 -2.98 -6.43 4.39
N GLY A 94 -4.28 -6.60 4.10
CA GLY A 94 -5.22 -7.19 5.06
C GLY A 94 -4.83 -8.61 5.52
N ILE A 95 -4.34 -9.47 4.60
CA ILE A 95 -3.86 -10.82 4.94
C ILE A 95 -2.60 -10.74 5.82
N LEU A 96 -1.63 -9.89 5.48
CA LEU A 96 -0.42 -9.71 6.27
C LEU A 96 -0.72 -9.18 7.68
N THR A 97 -1.56 -8.15 7.79
CA THR A 97 -1.98 -7.60 9.08
C THR A 97 -2.72 -8.64 9.91
N ALA A 98 -3.59 -9.46 9.31
CA ALA A 98 -4.28 -10.52 10.03
C ALA A 98 -3.33 -11.60 10.56
N ARG A 99 -2.35 -12.04 9.74
CA ARG A 99 -1.32 -12.99 10.19
C ARG A 99 -0.46 -12.43 11.32
N TRP A 100 0.01 -11.20 11.14
CA TRP A 100 0.78 -10.49 12.17
C TRP A 100 -0.01 -10.34 13.48
N LEU A 101 -1.31 -10.05 13.40
CA LEU A 101 -2.18 -9.97 14.58
C LEU A 101 -2.33 -11.32 15.28
N VAL A 102 -2.50 -12.42 14.52
CA VAL A 102 -2.60 -13.77 15.09
C VAL A 102 -1.31 -14.16 15.81
N GLU A 103 -0.15 -13.99 15.17
CA GLU A 103 1.16 -14.24 15.77
C GLU A 103 1.34 -13.44 17.07
N TRP A 104 0.91 -12.17 17.06
CA TRP A 104 1.03 -11.32 18.22
C TRP A 104 0.07 -11.69 19.38
N THR A 105 -1.17 -12.13 19.09
CA THR A 105 -2.09 -12.58 20.14
C THR A 105 -1.56 -13.76 20.95
N GLN A 106 -0.58 -14.50 20.42
CA GLN A 106 0.10 -15.59 21.13
C GLN A 106 1.17 -15.08 22.11
N ILE A 107 1.72 -13.88 21.91
CA ILE A 107 2.79 -13.28 22.74
C ILE A 107 2.21 -12.50 23.93
N GLY A 108 1.06 -11.84 23.74
CA GLY A 108 0.27 -11.25 24.84
C GLY A 108 0.81 -9.96 25.48
N ILE A 109 1.81 -9.30 24.87
CA ILE A 109 2.43 -8.06 25.41
C ILE A 109 1.98 -6.85 24.57
N ILE A 110 1.25 -5.91 25.21
CA ILE A 110 0.83 -4.63 24.60
C ILE A 110 1.82 -3.53 24.99
N ASP A 111 2.70 -3.18 24.05
CA ASP A 111 3.59 -2.03 24.17
C ASP A 111 3.15 -0.89 23.22
N GLY A 112 3.67 0.32 23.45
CA GLY A 112 3.33 1.52 22.67
C GLY A 112 3.62 1.37 21.16
N ASP A 113 4.71 0.68 20.80
CA ASP A 113 5.11 0.44 19.41
C ASP A 113 4.07 -0.40 18.65
N TRP A 114 3.36 -1.28 19.35
CA TRP A 114 2.30 -2.08 18.77
C TRP A 114 1.07 -1.24 18.44
N LEU A 115 0.65 -0.34 19.34
CA LEU A 115 -0.47 0.57 19.08
C LEU A 115 -0.17 1.47 17.87
N ILE A 116 1.06 1.95 17.75
CA ILE A 116 1.51 2.75 16.61
C ILE A 116 1.46 1.92 15.31
N SER A 117 1.95 0.68 15.34
CA SER A 117 1.94 -0.20 14.17
C SER A 117 0.53 -0.59 13.73
N LEU A 118 -0.35 -0.94 14.68
CA LEU A 118 -1.75 -1.29 14.40
C LEU A 118 -2.52 -0.09 13.86
N SER A 119 -2.38 1.09 14.49
CA SER A 119 -3.04 2.30 14.01
C SER A 119 -2.55 2.70 12.62
N GLY A 120 -1.24 2.59 12.35
CA GLY A 120 -0.67 2.77 11.02
C GLY A 120 -1.26 1.82 9.98
N ALA A 121 -1.36 0.53 10.30
CA ALA A 121 -1.96 -0.48 9.41
C ALA A 121 -3.43 -0.18 9.11
N VAL A 122 -4.23 0.17 10.14
CA VAL A 122 -5.65 0.52 9.97
C VAL A 122 -5.82 1.79 9.12
N LEU A 123 -5.00 2.81 9.37
CA LEU A 123 -5.02 4.05 8.59
C LEU A 123 -4.66 3.80 7.12
N PHE A 124 -3.61 3.01 6.87
CA PHE A 124 -3.22 2.64 5.52
C PHE A 124 -4.34 1.88 4.79
N GLN A 125 -4.97 0.92 5.48
CA GLN A 125 -6.11 0.18 4.93
C GLN A 125 -7.31 1.10 4.63
N ALA A 126 -7.61 2.04 5.53
CA ALA A 126 -8.69 3.00 5.33
C ALA A 126 -8.42 3.94 4.14
N CYS A 127 -7.18 4.38 3.95
CA CYS A 127 -6.77 5.16 2.79
C CYS A 127 -7.01 4.39 1.48
N LEU A 128 -6.56 3.13 1.39
CA LEU A 128 -6.76 2.29 0.20
C LEU A 128 -8.25 2.11 -0.15
N LEU A 129 -9.07 1.81 0.86
CA LEU A 129 -10.51 1.64 0.65
C LEU A 129 -11.20 2.94 0.25
N THR A 130 -10.78 4.06 0.83
CA THR A 130 -11.29 5.39 0.47
C THR A 130 -10.93 5.77 -0.95
N ALA A 131 -9.71 5.46 -1.39
CA ALA A 131 -9.26 5.69 -2.76
C ALA A 131 -10.11 4.90 -3.76
N VAL A 132 -10.25 3.59 -3.55
CA VAL A 132 -11.07 2.72 -4.40
C VAL A 132 -12.51 3.23 -4.47
N TYR A 133 -13.10 3.62 -3.33
CA TYR A 133 -14.45 4.17 -3.30
C TYR A 133 -14.57 5.46 -4.13
N LEU A 134 -13.67 6.41 -3.92
CA LEU A 134 -13.69 7.69 -4.64
C LEU A 134 -13.42 7.52 -6.14
N GLU A 135 -12.47 6.67 -6.51
CA GLU A 135 -12.14 6.39 -7.91
C GLU A 135 -13.27 5.71 -8.64
N ILE A 136 -13.96 4.73 -8.04
CA ILE A 136 -15.15 4.11 -8.65
C ILE A 136 -16.24 5.16 -8.87
N ARG A 137 -16.45 6.05 -7.90
CA ARG A 137 -17.43 7.16 -8.03
C ARG A 137 -17.02 8.15 -9.12
N CYS A 138 -15.74 8.49 -9.20
CA CYS A 138 -15.21 9.39 -10.22
C CYS A 138 -15.28 8.75 -11.62
N TYR A 139 -14.92 7.48 -11.74
CA TYR A 139 -15.03 6.70 -12.98
C TYR A 139 -16.46 6.75 -13.53
N ARG A 140 -17.45 6.43 -12.69
CA ARG A 140 -18.88 6.48 -13.08
C ARG A 140 -19.37 7.87 -13.47
N PHE A 141 -18.76 8.93 -12.94
CA PHE A 141 -19.12 10.30 -13.29
C PHE A 141 -18.49 10.75 -14.61
N MET A 142 -17.37 10.14 -15.00
CA MET A 142 -16.61 10.47 -16.21
C MET A 142 -17.01 9.64 -17.44
N THR A 143 -17.71 8.51 -17.25
CA THR A 143 -18.31 7.65 -18.28
C THR A 143 -19.74 8.06 -18.60
#